data_AF-A0A4E9CZG2-F1
#
_entry.id   AF-A0A4E9CZG2-F1
#
_cell.length_a   1.000
_cell.length_b   1.000
_cell.length_c   1.000
_cell.angle_alpha   90.00
_cell.angle_beta   90.00
_cell.angle_gamma   90.00
#
_symmetry.space_group_name_H-M   'P 1'
#
loop_
_entity.id
_entity.type
_entity.pdbx_description
1 polymer ?
#
loop_
_entity_poly.entity_id
_entity_poly.type
_entity_poly.pdbx_seq_one_letter_code
_entity_poly.pdbx_strand_id
1 'polypeptide(L)'
;SFISLIFVFMFLFLNVFNLTQIKAVQTLSDVLSKKELGLILIEGATITKEEIISQIQEKNNDLKNKNLQIVGEPTETKAKIKSSDFQGEVEVTFTVKKKEVSKVELSTVLKTTKLGEITSKDSKATKEEIISQIQEKNNDLKNKNLQIVGEPTETKAKIKSSDFQGEVEVTFTVKKKEVSKVELSTVLKTTKLGEITSKDSKATKEEIISQIKEKNSDLKNKNLQIVGEPTETKATVKSDDFQGQKEVTFAVKQKEVSKVELSTVLKTKDLGEITSKDLKATKEEIISQIKEKNSDLKNKNLQIVGELTENKATVKSDDLQGEVEVEFTVKQKEVSKVELLSTFLKNTKLGEITSKDSKATKEEIISQIKEKNSDLKNKNLQIVGEPTETKATVKSDDFQGEAEVEFTVKKKS
;
A
#
# COMPACT_ATOMS: atom_id res chain seq x y z
N SER A 1 30.56 65.84 -107.69
CA SER A 1 30.97 65.59 -106.29
C SER A 1 30.08 66.18 -105.22
N PHE A 2 29.42 67.34 -105.39
CA PHE A 2 28.68 68.01 -104.30
C PHE A 2 27.42 67.27 -103.82
N ILE A 3 26.68 66.62 -104.73
CA ILE A 3 25.44 65.89 -104.41
C ILE A 3 25.71 64.65 -103.55
N SER A 4 26.84 63.97 -103.76
CA SER A 4 27.19 62.77 -103.00
C SER A 4 27.51 63.07 -101.52
N LEU A 5 28.02 64.26 -101.20
CA LEU A 5 28.38 64.64 -99.83
C LEU A 5 27.13 64.94 -98.98
N ILE A 6 26.11 65.55 -99.59
CA ILE A 6 24.82 65.83 -98.93
C ILE A 6 24.10 64.52 -98.58
N PHE A 7 24.10 63.53 -99.46
CA PHE A 7 23.48 62.23 -99.17
C PHE A 7 24.20 61.48 -98.05
N VAL A 8 25.54 61.55 -97.98
CA VAL A 8 26.30 60.93 -96.88
C VAL A 8 26.03 61.63 -95.55
N PHE A 9 25.96 62.96 -95.52
CA PHE A 9 25.59 63.70 -94.30
C PHE A 9 24.15 63.46 -93.87
N MET A 10 23.22 63.36 -94.81
CA MET A 10 21.82 63.06 -94.50
C MET A 10 21.66 61.63 -93.97
N PHE A 11 22.41 60.66 -94.50
CA PHE A 11 22.44 59.28 -93.98
C PHE A 11 23.10 59.19 -92.61
N LEU A 12 24.16 59.96 -92.35
CA LEU A 12 24.77 60.07 -91.04
C LEU A 12 23.82 60.73 -90.03
N PHE A 13 23.13 61.82 -90.41
CA PHE A 13 22.13 62.44 -89.55
C PHE A 13 20.93 61.53 -89.29
N LEU A 14 20.42 60.82 -90.30
CA LEU A 14 19.31 59.87 -90.10
C LEU A 14 19.72 58.67 -89.24
N ASN A 15 20.95 58.18 -89.37
CA ASN A 15 21.45 57.10 -88.50
C ASN A 15 21.75 57.57 -87.09
N VAL A 16 22.32 58.77 -86.91
CA VAL A 16 22.56 59.35 -85.58
C VAL A 16 21.23 59.71 -84.90
N PHE A 17 20.24 60.22 -85.65
CA PHE A 17 18.89 60.54 -85.15
C PHE A 17 18.07 59.28 -84.84
N ASN A 18 18.21 58.20 -85.63
CA ASN A 18 17.61 56.91 -85.31
C ASN A 18 18.32 56.20 -84.14
N LEU A 19 19.60 56.46 -83.90
CA LEU A 19 20.31 55.98 -82.70
C LEU A 19 19.99 56.79 -81.44
N THR A 20 19.46 58.02 -81.57
CA THR A 20 19.13 58.91 -80.45
C THR A 20 17.63 59.15 -80.28
N GLN A 21 16.80 58.17 -80.66
CA GLN A 21 15.51 57.98 -79.98
C GLN A 21 15.79 57.49 -78.55
N ILE A 22 16.24 58.40 -77.69
CA ILE A 22 16.18 58.21 -76.24
C ILE A 22 14.69 58.13 -75.94
N LYS A 23 14.12 56.91 -75.94
CA LYS A 23 12.88 56.65 -75.22
C LYS A 23 13.12 57.20 -73.83
N ALA A 24 12.42 58.28 -73.45
CA ALA A 24 12.41 58.74 -72.09
C ALA A 24 12.07 57.52 -71.23
N VAL A 25 13.05 57.02 -70.47
CA VAL A 25 12.85 55.82 -69.67
C VAL A 25 11.95 56.24 -68.53
N GLN A 26 10.68 55.88 -68.62
CA GLN A 26 9.69 56.25 -67.63
C GLN A 26 10.07 55.63 -66.29
N THR A 27 10.09 56.43 -65.22
CA THR A 27 10.43 55.92 -63.90
C THR A 27 9.19 55.30 -63.26
N LEU A 28 9.38 54.28 -62.42
CA LEU A 28 8.27 53.64 -61.70
C LEU A 28 7.53 54.65 -60.82
N SER A 29 8.23 55.67 -60.31
CA SER A 29 7.59 56.74 -59.52
C SER A 29 6.64 57.62 -60.33
N ASP A 30 6.82 57.71 -61.65
CA ASP A 30 5.94 58.51 -62.52
C ASP A 30 4.61 57.80 -62.80
N VAL A 31 4.63 56.46 -62.84
CA VAL A 31 3.45 55.63 -63.16
C VAL A 31 2.74 55.09 -61.92
N LEU A 32 3.45 54.97 -60.80
CA LEU A 32 2.88 54.52 -59.53
C LEU A 32 2.28 55.72 -58.76
N SER A 33 1.15 56.19 -59.26
CA SER A 33 0.44 57.38 -58.75
C SER A 33 -0.06 57.24 -57.30
N LYS A 34 -0.44 56.03 -56.87
CA LYS A 34 -0.91 55.74 -55.50
C LYS A 34 0.10 54.88 -54.76
N LYS A 35 0.81 55.53 -53.84
CA LYS A 35 1.81 54.91 -52.94
C LYS A 35 1.21 54.41 -51.63
N GLU A 36 0.08 54.99 -51.20
CA GLU A 36 -0.69 54.51 -50.05
C GLU A 36 -1.75 53.52 -50.52
N LEU A 37 -1.59 52.25 -50.16
CA LEU A 37 -2.45 51.16 -50.63
C LEU A 37 -3.68 50.95 -49.73
N GLY A 38 -3.65 51.50 -48.52
CA GLY A 38 -4.74 51.41 -47.54
C GLY A 38 -4.73 50.09 -46.74
N LEU A 39 -5.93 49.60 -46.42
CA LEU A 39 -6.11 48.36 -45.64
C LEU A 39 -6.04 47.14 -46.56
N ILE A 40 -5.16 46.19 -46.23
CA ILE A 40 -5.06 44.87 -46.85
C ILE A 40 -5.59 43.84 -45.86
N LEU A 41 -6.57 43.06 -46.29
CA LEU A 41 -7.14 41.96 -45.51
C LEU A 41 -6.38 40.67 -45.80
N ILE A 42 -5.76 40.07 -44.79
CA ILE A 42 -4.98 38.83 -44.95
C ILE A 42 -5.70 37.63 -44.32
N GLU A 43 -5.56 36.46 -44.94
CA GLU A 43 -6.07 35.19 -44.41
C GLU A 43 -5.00 34.47 -43.55
N GLY A 44 -3.72 34.76 -43.82
CA GLY A 44 -2.56 34.17 -43.15
C GLY A 44 -2.12 34.87 -41.85
N ALA A 45 -0.94 34.50 -41.36
CA ALA A 45 -0.31 35.13 -40.20
C ALA A 45 0.46 36.42 -40.57
N THR A 46 0.97 36.49 -41.80
CA THR A 46 1.75 37.61 -42.32
C THR A 46 1.25 37.97 -43.71
N ILE A 47 1.42 39.23 -44.12
CA ILE A 47 1.14 39.68 -45.48
C ILE A 47 2.15 39.06 -46.47
N THR A 48 1.67 38.67 -47.64
CA THR A 48 2.44 38.09 -48.74
C THR A 48 2.80 39.13 -49.79
N LYS A 49 3.85 38.87 -50.57
CA LYS A 49 4.29 39.78 -51.65
C LYS A 49 3.21 39.88 -52.74
N GLU A 50 2.49 38.80 -52.98
CA GLU A 50 1.39 38.68 -53.92
C GLU A 50 0.20 39.55 -53.50
N GLU A 51 -0.19 39.54 -52.22
CA GLU A 51 -1.25 40.42 -51.68
C GLU A 51 -0.90 41.90 -51.86
N ILE A 52 0.37 42.28 -51.63
CA ILE A 52 0.85 43.66 -51.84
C ILE A 52 0.82 44.02 -53.34
N ILE A 53 1.33 43.17 -54.21
CA ILE A 53 1.35 43.41 -55.67
C ILE A 53 -0.07 43.52 -56.22
N SER A 54 -0.97 42.62 -55.79
CA SER A 54 -2.39 42.67 -56.17
C SER A 54 -3.02 44.00 -55.75
N GLN A 55 -2.72 44.47 -54.54
CA GLN A 55 -3.25 45.75 -54.07
C GLN A 55 -2.67 46.94 -54.85
N ILE A 56 -1.38 46.91 -55.22
CA ILE A 56 -0.77 47.93 -56.09
C ILE A 56 -1.49 47.98 -57.44
N GLN A 57 -1.73 46.83 -58.06
CA GLN A 57 -2.39 46.71 -59.36
C GLN A 57 -3.86 47.13 -59.33
N GLU A 58 -4.57 46.90 -58.22
CA GLU A 58 -5.94 47.37 -58.01
C GLU A 58 -6.00 48.90 -57.88
N LYS A 59 -5.05 49.50 -57.16
CA LYS A 59 -5.02 50.94 -56.91
C LYS A 59 -4.45 51.75 -58.08
N ASN A 60 -3.54 51.14 -58.85
CA ASN A 60 -2.85 51.73 -60.00
C ASN A 60 -3.15 50.91 -61.26
N ASN A 61 -4.30 51.18 -61.89
CA ASN A 61 -4.81 50.40 -63.04
C ASN A 61 -3.80 50.27 -64.19
N ASP A 62 -2.97 51.29 -64.43
CA ASP A 62 -1.94 51.29 -65.48
C ASP A 62 -0.83 50.24 -65.26
N LEU A 63 -0.77 49.68 -64.06
CA LEU A 63 0.19 48.65 -63.65
C LEU A 63 -0.39 47.23 -63.63
N LYS A 64 -1.68 47.04 -63.93
CA LYS A 64 -2.40 45.75 -63.78
C LYS A 64 -1.80 44.56 -64.53
N ASN A 65 -1.06 44.82 -65.60
CA ASN A 65 -0.38 43.81 -66.41
C ASN A 65 1.14 44.03 -66.49
N LYS A 66 1.70 44.80 -65.55
CA LYS A 66 3.13 45.08 -65.49
C LYS A 66 3.82 44.11 -64.55
N ASN A 67 5.08 43.80 -64.86
CA ASN A 67 5.87 42.85 -64.08
C ASN A 67 6.39 43.55 -62.82
N LEU A 68 5.57 43.58 -61.78
CA LEU A 68 5.86 44.16 -60.47
C LEU A 68 6.54 43.12 -59.57
N GLN A 69 7.62 43.50 -58.89
CA GLN A 69 8.35 42.66 -57.94
C GLN A 69 8.68 43.42 -56.65
N ILE A 70 8.39 42.80 -55.50
CA ILE A 70 8.82 43.32 -54.19
C ILE A 70 10.32 43.13 -54.03
N VAL A 71 11.01 44.18 -53.63
CA VAL A 71 12.45 44.20 -53.35
C VAL A 71 12.68 43.89 -51.89
N GLY A 72 13.38 42.78 -51.61
CA GLY A 72 13.62 42.30 -50.25
C GLY A 72 12.36 41.72 -49.59
N GLU A 73 12.33 41.76 -48.26
CA GLU A 73 11.17 41.38 -47.46
C GLU A 73 10.33 42.62 -47.09
N PRO A 74 9.01 42.59 -47.33
CA PRO A 74 8.13 43.68 -46.90
C PRO A 74 8.06 43.74 -45.37
N THR A 75 7.85 44.93 -44.83
CA THR A 75 7.53 45.10 -43.41
C THR A 75 6.01 45.06 -43.21
N GLU A 76 5.55 45.12 -41.96
CA GLU A 76 4.12 45.11 -41.62
C GLU A 76 3.33 46.30 -42.21
N THR A 77 4.02 47.36 -42.63
CA THR A 77 3.37 48.60 -43.11
C THR A 77 3.95 49.15 -44.41
N LYS A 78 5.05 48.58 -44.92
CA LYS A 78 5.78 49.12 -46.08
C LYS A 78 6.39 48.05 -46.96
N ALA A 79 6.52 48.35 -48.24
CA ALA A 79 7.30 47.52 -49.16
C ALA A 79 7.97 48.38 -50.24
N LYS A 80 9.14 47.94 -50.71
CA LYS A 80 9.76 48.50 -51.91
C LYS A 80 9.37 47.67 -53.13
N ILE A 81 8.98 48.33 -54.19
CA ILE A 81 8.55 47.73 -55.46
C ILE A 81 9.49 48.16 -56.58
N LYS A 82 9.84 47.22 -57.46
CA LYS A 82 10.50 47.47 -58.75
C LYS A 82 9.71 46.84 -59.88
N SER A 83 10.03 47.21 -61.11
CA SER A 83 9.49 46.56 -62.30
C SER A 83 10.58 46.40 -63.36
N SER A 84 10.49 45.35 -64.18
CA SER A 84 11.32 45.26 -65.38
C SER A 84 10.90 46.26 -66.47
N ASP A 85 9.68 46.81 -66.36
CA ASP A 85 9.09 47.68 -67.37
C ASP A 85 9.44 49.16 -67.16
N PHE A 86 9.98 49.52 -65.98
CA PHE A 86 10.23 50.90 -65.56
C PHE A 86 11.56 51.03 -64.79
N GLN A 87 12.18 52.21 -64.80
CA GLN A 87 13.39 52.47 -64.00
C GLN A 87 13.06 52.87 -62.56
N GLY A 88 13.91 52.43 -61.63
CA GLY A 88 13.86 52.82 -60.22
C GLY A 88 13.00 51.92 -59.32
N GLU A 89 13.12 52.15 -58.03
CA GLU A 89 12.35 51.48 -56.98
C GLU A 89 11.47 52.51 -56.26
N VAL A 90 10.28 52.10 -55.84
CA VAL A 90 9.35 52.98 -55.12
C VAL A 90 8.91 52.31 -53.83
N GLU A 91 8.79 53.06 -52.75
CA GLU A 91 8.20 52.58 -51.50
C GLU A 91 6.69 52.80 -51.50
N VAL A 92 5.93 51.79 -51.09
CA VAL A 92 4.49 51.84 -50.85
C VAL A 92 4.20 51.58 -49.38
N THR A 93 3.08 52.11 -48.89
CA THR A 93 2.62 51.97 -47.51
C THR A 93 1.23 51.32 -47.44
N PHE A 94 0.98 50.55 -46.39
CA PHE A 94 -0.29 49.86 -46.16
C PHE A 94 -0.51 49.56 -44.67
N THR A 95 -1.72 49.12 -44.35
CA THR A 95 -2.08 48.56 -43.03
C THR A 95 -2.64 47.16 -43.23
N VAL A 96 -2.39 46.26 -42.28
CA VAL A 96 -2.81 44.86 -42.38
C VAL A 96 -3.84 44.56 -41.30
N LYS A 97 -4.96 43.95 -41.68
CA LYS A 97 -5.93 43.38 -40.72
C LYS A 97 -6.26 41.95 -41.12
N LYS A 98 -6.27 41.06 -40.13
CA LYS A 98 -6.65 39.66 -40.36
C LYS A 98 -8.15 39.58 -40.65
N LYS A 99 -8.51 38.80 -41.67
CA LYS A 99 -9.91 38.50 -41.99
C LYS A 99 -10.51 37.64 -40.88
N GLU A 100 -11.49 38.18 -40.16
CA GLU A 100 -12.26 37.42 -39.18
C GLU A 100 -13.26 36.53 -39.93
N VAL A 101 -13.03 35.22 -39.93
CA VAL A 101 -14.04 34.25 -40.36
C VAL A 101 -14.93 33.99 -39.15
N SER A 102 -16.12 34.57 -39.13
CA SER A 102 -17.10 34.28 -38.08
C SER A 102 -17.49 32.80 -38.18
N LYS A 103 -17.16 32.04 -37.13
CA LYS A 103 -17.62 30.64 -37.01
C LYS A 103 -19.11 30.64 -36.73
N VAL A 104 -19.82 29.65 -37.26
CA VAL A 104 -21.24 29.43 -36.95
C VAL A 104 -21.37 29.09 -35.45
N GLU A 105 -22.42 29.57 -34.79
CA GLU A 105 -22.69 29.25 -33.38
C GLU A 105 -23.07 27.77 -33.19
N LEU A 106 -22.48 27.10 -32.20
CA LEU A 106 -22.74 25.69 -31.90
C LEU A 106 -24.22 25.44 -31.56
N SER A 107 -24.88 26.41 -30.91
CA SER A 107 -26.32 26.40 -30.58
C SER A 107 -27.23 26.26 -31.82
N THR A 108 -26.79 26.73 -32.99
CA THR A 108 -27.58 26.68 -34.23
C THR A 108 -27.50 25.32 -34.93
N VAL A 109 -26.46 24.54 -34.64
CA VAL A 109 -26.20 23.23 -35.24
C VAL A 109 -26.47 22.06 -34.27
N LEU A 110 -26.28 22.25 -32.96
CA LEU A 110 -26.62 21.28 -31.92
C LEU A 110 -28.08 21.48 -31.48
N LYS A 111 -29.00 21.02 -32.33
CA LYS A 111 -30.44 21.23 -32.15
C LYS A 111 -31.05 20.33 -31.07
N THR A 112 -30.57 19.10 -30.94
CA THR A 112 -31.05 18.13 -29.94
C THR A 112 -30.13 18.14 -28.71
N THR A 113 -30.53 18.88 -27.69
CA THR A 113 -29.83 18.98 -26.39
C THR A 113 -30.32 17.99 -25.35
N LYS A 114 -31.51 17.41 -25.53
CA LYS A 114 -32.04 16.32 -24.69
C LYS A 114 -31.67 14.98 -25.33
N LEU A 115 -30.62 14.35 -24.84
CA LEU A 115 -30.02 13.16 -25.46
C LEU A 115 -30.74 11.85 -25.11
N GLY A 116 -31.61 11.88 -24.10
CA GLY A 116 -32.34 10.71 -23.61
C GLY A 116 -31.48 9.84 -22.70
N GLU A 117 -31.74 8.53 -22.73
CA GLU A 117 -31.03 7.55 -21.92
C GLU A 117 -29.71 7.14 -22.58
N ILE A 118 -28.61 7.25 -21.83
CA ILE A 118 -27.27 6.77 -22.19
C ILE A 118 -27.00 5.50 -21.40
N THR A 119 -26.67 4.43 -22.09
CA THR A 119 -26.28 3.17 -21.45
C THR A 119 -24.80 3.22 -21.11
N SER A 120 -24.46 3.19 -19.81
CA SER A 120 -23.08 3.23 -19.31
C SER A 120 -22.79 2.10 -18.35
N LYS A 121 -21.54 1.67 -18.22
CA LYS A 121 -21.14 0.63 -17.24
C LYS A 121 -21.33 1.08 -15.79
N ASP A 122 -21.20 2.38 -15.56
CA ASP A 122 -21.26 3.00 -14.24
C ASP A 122 -22.51 3.88 -14.09
N SER A 123 -22.66 4.52 -12.92
CA SER A 123 -23.75 5.46 -12.66
C SER A 123 -23.61 6.80 -13.40
N LYS A 124 -22.45 7.05 -14.02
CA LYS A 124 -22.16 8.25 -14.81
C LYS A 124 -21.74 7.84 -16.21
N ALA A 125 -22.29 8.52 -17.22
CA ALA A 125 -21.86 8.35 -18.60
C ALA A 125 -20.45 8.93 -18.81
N THR A 126 -19.65 8.26 -19.64
CA THR A 126 -18.33 8.77 -20.02
C THR A 126 -18.45 9.90 -21.05
N LYS A 127 -17.36 10.65 -21.27
CA LYS A 127 -17.35 11.74 -22.25
C LYS A 127 -17.59 11.21 -23.67
N GLU A 128 -17.04 10.06 -23.98
CA GLU A 128 -17.18 9.38 -25.27
C GLU A 128 -18.61 8.89 -25.50
N GLU A 129 -19.27 8.35 -24.47
CA GLU A 129 -20.68 7.92 -24.53
C GLU A 129 -21.61 9.11 -24.80
N ILE A 130 -21.39 10.24 -24.12
CA ILE A 130 -22.15 11.48 -24.31
C ILE A 130 -21.91 12.05 -25.72
N ILE A 131 -20.66 12.14 -26.19
CA ILE A 131 -20.33 12.63 -27.53
C ILE A 131 -20.95 11.74 -28.61
N SER A 132 -20.87 10.43 -28.45
CA SER A 132 -21.47 9.46 -29.37
C SER A 132 -22.99 9.67 -29.46
N GLN A 133 -23.65 9.86 -28.31
CA GLN A 133 -25.08 10.15 -28.26
C GLN A 133 -25.43 11.48 -28.94
N ILE A 134 -24.60 12.53 -28.78
CA ILE A 134 -24.79 13.81 -29.48
C ILE A 134 -24.71 13.61 -30.98
N GLN A 135 -23.72 12.86 -31.48
CA GLN A 135 -23.53 12.60 -32.90
C GLN A 135 -24.64 11.72 -33.49
N GLU A 136 -25.22 10.81 -32.70
CA GLU A 136 -26.39 10.02 -33.10
C GLU A 136 -27.65 10.89 -33.23
N LYS A 137 -27.88 11.81 -32.27
CA LYS A 137 -29.08 12.66 -32.24
C LYS A 137 -28.98 13.93 -33.07
N ASN A 138 -27.77 14.30 -33.49
CA ASN A 138 -27.47 15.47 -34.32
C ASN A 138 -26.54 15.05 -35.46
N ASN A 139 -27.10 14.41 -36.49
CA ASN A 139 -26.34 13.83 -37.60
C ASN A 139 -25.39 14.82 -38.30
N ASP A 140 -25.73 16.11 -38.36
CA ASP A 140 -24.90 17.16 -38.95
C ASP A 140 -23.58 17.41 -38.18
N LEU A 141 -23.52 16.94 -36.94
CA LEU A 141 -22.32 16.99 -36.08
C LEU A 141 -21.50 15.70 -36.14
N LYS A 142 -21.89 14.72 -36.95
CA LYS A 142 -21.11 13.50 -37.17
C LYS A 142 -19.75 13.88 -37.76
N ASN A 143 -18.68 13.36 -37.16
CA ASN A 143 -17.27 13.68 -37.49
C ASN A 143 -16.83 15.12 -37.20
N LYS A 144 -17.64 15.93 -36.49
CA LYS A 144 -17.18 17.23 -35.97
C LYS A 144 -16.40 17.03 -34.69
N ASN A 145 -15.44 17.93 -34.44
CA ASN A 145 -14.60 17.85 -33.26
C ASN A 145 -15.34 18.40 -32.03
N LEU A 146 -16.22 17.59 -31.45
CA LEU A 146 -16.96 17.89 -30.23
C LEU A 146 -16.13 17.51 -29.01
N GLN A 147 -16.18 18.35 -27.97
CA GLN A 147 -15.48 18.13 -26.72
C GLN A 147 -16.37 18.50 -25.53
N ILE A 148 -16.25 17.75 -24.43
CA ILE A 148 -16.89 18.11 -23.16
C ILE A 148 -16.00 19.10 -22.41
N VAL A 149 -16.60 20.18 -21.92
CA VAL A 149 -15.97 21.18 -21.08
C VAL A 149 -16.01 20.72 -19.63
N GLY A 150 -14.86 20.43 -19.05
CA GLY A 150 -14.75 19.93 -17.68
C GLY A 150 -15.20 18.48 -17.52
N GLU A 151 -15.75 18.17 -16.35
CA GLU A 151 -16.34 16.86 -16.04
C GLU A 151 -17.87 16.90 -16.19
N PRO A 152 -18.49 15.91 -16.87
CA PRO A 152 -19.93 15.81 -16.93
C PRO A 152 -20.51 15.52 -15.53
N THR A 153 -21.71 16.05 -15.29
CA THR A 153 -22.52 15.68 -14.13
C THR A 153 -23.30 14.39 -14.43
N GLU A 154 -24.08 13.90 -13.47
CA GLU A 154 -24.89 12.69 -13.64
C GLU A 154 -25.95 12.81 -14.75
N THR A 155 -26.39 14.03 -15.07
CA THR A 155 -27.49 14.28 -16.02
C THR A 155 -27.22 15.38 -17.03
N LYS A 156 -26.05 16.04 -16.97
CA LYS A 156 -25.72 17.19 -17.82
C LYS A 156 -24.26 17.24 -18.21
N ALA A 157 -23.99 17.76 -19.40
CA ALA A 157 -22.64 18.09 -19.85
C ALA A 157 -22.65 19.38 -20.67
N LYS A 158 -21.53 20.11 -20.64
CA LYS A 158 -21.35 21.28 -21.50
C LYS A 158 -20.40 20.94 -22.65
N ILE A 159 -20.79 21.28 -23.88
CA ILE A 159 -20.14 20.87 -25.12
C ILE A 159 -19.56 22.08 -25.84
N LYS A 160 -18.33 21.96 -26.34
CA LYS A 160 -17.68 22.92 -27.24
C LYS A 160 -17.18 22.22 -28.50
N SER A 161 -16.78 23.00 -29.49
CA SER A 161 -16.14 22.48 -30.70
C SER A 161 -15.07 23.42 -31.22
N SER A 162 -14.05 22.89 -31.91
CA SER A 162 -13.12 23.73 -32.68
C SER A 162 -13.75 24.29 -33.95
N ASP A 163 -14.84 23.68 -34.43
CA ASP A 163 -15.44 23.97 -35.73
C ASP A 163 -16.51 25.08 -35.62
N PHE A 164 -16.99 25.34 -34.41
CA PHE A 164 -18.09 26.26 -34.10
C PHE A 164 -17.69 27.21 -32.96
N GLN A 165 -18.41 28.31 -32.79
CA GLN A 165 -18.25 29.20 -31.63
C GLN A 165 -19.33 28.94 -30.58
N GLY A 166 -19.01 29.21 -29.31
CA GLY A 166 -19.94 29.02 -28.18
C GLY A 166 -19.92 27.62 -27.56
N GLU A 167 -20.65 27.49 -26.45
CA GLU A 167 -20.79 26.26 -25.68
C GLU A 167 -22.27 25.95 -25.47
N VAL A 168 -22.65 24.67 -25.51
CA VAL A 168 -24.05 24.22 -25.38
C VAL A 168 -24.15 23.19 -24.26
N GLU A 169 -25.12 23.37 -23.36
CA GLU A 169 -25.45 22.36 -22.34
C GLU A 169 -26.41 21.30 -22.93
N VAL A 170 -26.09 20.03 -22.69
CA VAL A 170 -26.93 18.88 -23.03
C VAL A 170 -27.38 18.18 -21.75
N THR A 171 -28.51 17.48 -21.82
CA THR A 171 -29.13 16.75 -20.72
C THR A 171 -29.37 15.29 -21.11
N PHE A 172 -29.24 14.38 -20.15
CA PHE A 172 -29.40 12.93 -20.34
C PHE A 172 -29.76 12.22 -19.02
N THR A 173 -30.17 10.96 -19.13
CA THR A 173 -30.24 10.02 -18.00
C THR A 173 -29.26 8.88 -18.23
N VAL A 174 -28.77 8.25 -17.17
CA VAL A 174 -27.85 7.11 -17.28
C VAL A 174 -28.56 5.83 -16.88
N LYS A 175 -28.58 4.85 -17.78
CA LYS A 175 -28.98 3.48 -17.47
C LYS A 175 -27.74 2.63 -17.34
N LYS A 176 -27.61 1.98 -16.18
CA LYS A 176 -26.50 1.06 -15.96
C LYS A 176 -26.63 -0.13 -16.90
N LYS A 177 -25.58 -0.39 -17.67
CA LYS A 177 -25.44 -1.56 -18.53
C LYS A 177 -25.34 -2.77 -17.62
N GLU A 178 -26.41 -3.57 -17.58
CA GLU A 178 -26.36 -4.88 -16.95
C GLU A 178 -25.46 -5.77 -17.79
N VAL A 179 -24.23 -5.94 -17.32
CA VAL A 179 -23.36 -7.01 -17.83
C VAL A 179 -23.85 -8.27 -17.14
N SER A 180 -24.70 -9.05 -17.83
CA SER A 180 -25.09 -10.38 -17.37
C SER A 180 -23.82 -11.20 -17.15
N LYS A 181 -23.42 -11.36 -15.89
CA LYS A 181 -22.28 -12.21 -15.54
C LYS A 181 -22.66 -13.65 -15.90
N VAL A 182 -21.69 -14.43 -16.36
CA VAL A 182 -21.90 -15.87 -16.57
C VAL A 182 -22.22 -16.52 -15.22
N GLU A 183 -23.15 -17.48 -15.18
CA GLU A 183 -23.43 -18.21 -13.94
C GLU A 183 -22.21 -19.02 -13.49
N LEU A 184 -21.90 -18.99 -12.19
CA LEU A 184 -20.83 -19.80 -11.61
C LEU A 184 -21.07 -21.30 -11.85
N SER A 185 -22.34 -21.69 -11.96
CA SER A 185 -22.78 -23.06 -12.22
C SER A 185 -22.27 -23.63 -13.54
N THR A 186 -22.09 -22.80 -14.57
CA THR A 186 -21.69 -23.21 -15.91
C THR A 186 -20.16 -23.33 -16.05
N VAL A 187 -19.41 -22.62 -15.19
CA VAL A 187 -17.93 -22.62 -15.21
C VAL A 187 -17.31 -23.51 -14.14
N LEU A 188 -17.93 -23.66 -12.98
CA LEU A 188 -17.50 -24.59 -11.92
C LEU A 188 -18.05 -25.99 -12.22
N LYS A 189 -17.43 -26.69 -13.17
CA LYS A 189 -17.91 -27.99 -13.67
C LYS A 189 -17.69 -29.12 -12.65
N THR A 190 -16.54 -29.14 -11.97
CA THR A 190 -16.18 -30.16 -10.99
C THR A 190 -16.52 -29.68 -9.58
N THR A 191 -17.57 -30.23 -8.98
CA THR A 191 -17.97 -29.95 -7.59
C THR A 191 -17.53 -31.00 -6.58
N LYS A 192 -17.24 -32.24 -7.04
CA LYS A 192 -16.64 -33.27 -6.21
C LYS A 192 -15.12 -33.11 -6.23
N LEU A 193 -14.57 -32.51 -5.19
CA LEU A 193 -13.16 -32.11 -5.15
C LEU A 193 -12.22 -33.27 -4.78
N GLY A 194 -12.74 -34.33 -4.16
CA GLY A 194 -11.96 -35.47 -3.66
C GLY A 194 -11.43 -35.23 -2.25
N GLU A 195 -10.29 -35.83 -1.94
CA GLU A 195 -9.62 -35.65 -0.65
C GLU A 195 -8.84 -34.34 -0.61
N ILE A 196 -9.05 -33.55 0.44
CA ILE A 196 -8.26 -32.37 0.78
C ILE A 196 -7.40 -32.72 1.98
N THR A 197 -6.09 -32.57 1.82
CA THR A 197 -5.16 -32.77 2.93
C THR A 197 -5.14 -31.53 3.82
N SER A 198 -5.55 -31.65 5.08
CA SER A 198 -5.55 -30.55 6.04
C SER A 198 -4.91 -30.96 7.36
N LYS A 199 -4.36 -30.01 8.12
CA LYS A 199 -3.77 -30.31 9.45
C LYS A 199 -4.83 -30.66 10.48
N ASP A 200 -6.02 -30.10 10.32
CA ASP A 200 -7.14 -30.25 11.23
C ASP A 200 -8.20 -31.22 10.66
N SER A 201 -9.23 -31.52 11.45
CA SER A 201 -10.36 -32.35 11.02
C SER A 201 -11.25 -31.68 9.96
N LYS A 202 -11.08 -30.36 9.74
CA LYS A 202 -11.81 -29.57 8.74
C LYS A 202 -10.82 -28.89 7.81
N ALA A 203 -11.11 -28.94 6.51
CA ALA A 203 -10.36 -28.17 5.53
C ALA A 203 -10.60 -26.67 5.70
N THR A 204 -9.54 -25.89 5.56
CA THR A 204 -9.59 -24.44 5.55
C THR A 204 -10.19 -23.92 4.24
N LYS A 205 -10.64 -22.66 4.23
CA LYS A 205 -11.22 -22.03 3.03
C LYS A 205 -10.20 -21.98 1.89
N GLU A 206 -8.94 -21.72 2.22
CA GLU A 206 -7.82 -21.62 1.28
C GLU A 206 -7.49 -22.98 0.66
N GLU A 207 -7.49 -24.06 1.44
CA GLU A 207 -7.30 -25.43 0.95
C GLU A 207 -8.43 -25.82 -0.01
N ILE A 208 -9.69 -25.52 0.34
CA ILE A 208 -10.85 -25.78 -0.52
C ILE A 208 -10.76 -24.99 -1.83
N ILE A 209 -10.47 -23.68 -1.77
CA ILE A 209 -10.32 -22.85 -2.98
C ILE A 209 -9.17 -23.36 -3.86
N SER A 210 -8.06 -23.75 -3.27
CA SER A 210 -6.92 -24.32 -4.00
C SER A 210 -7.32 -25.59 -4.73
N GLN A 211 -8.05 -26.50 -4.05
CA GLN A 211 -8.56 -27.73 -4.66
C GLN A 211 -9.58 -27.44 -5.78
N ILE A 212 -10.45 -26.44 -5.61
CA ILE A 212 -11.38 -26.00 -6.67
C ILE A 212 -10.60 -25.57 -7.91
N LYS A 213 -9.57 -24.72 -7.74
CA LYS A 213 -8.75 -24.20 -8.84
C LYS A 213 -7.92 -25.28 -9.52
N GLU A 214 -7.49 -26.29 -8.79
CA GLU A 214 -6.80 -27.46 -9.34
C GLU A 214 -7.74 -28.29 -10.22
N LYS A 215 -8.96 -28.57 -9.74
CA LYS A 215 -9.96 -29.40 -10.45
C LYS A 215 -10.74 -28.66 -11.54
N ASN A 216 -10.69 -27.33 -11.54
CA ASN A 216 -11.35 -26.45 -12.51
C ASN A 216 -10.34 -25.40 -13.00
N SER A 217 -9.45 -25.81 -13.91
CA SER A 217 -8.33 -24.99 -14.40
C SER A 217 -8.74 -23.61 -14.94
N ASP A 218 -9.94 -23.50 -15.52
CA ASP A 218 -10.48 -22.24 -16.05
C ASP A 218 -10.71 -21.17 -14.96
N LEU A 219 -10.77 -21.60 -13.69
CA LEU A 219 -10.98 -20.73 -12.53
C LEU A 219 -9.68 -20.38 -11.80
N LYS A 220 -8.51 -20.84 -12.25
CA LYS A 220 -7.22 -20.66 -11.56
C LYS A 220 -6.91 -19.20 -11.24
N ASN A 221 -7.23 -18.31 -12.18
CA ASN A 221 -6.98 -16.86 -12.06
C ASN A 221 -8.24 -16.07 -11.64
N LYS A 222 -9.32 -16.74 -11.26
CA LYS A 222 -10.56 -16.10 -10.81
C LYS A 222 -10.56 -15.89 -9.31
N ASN A 223 -11.28 -14.86 -8.88
CA ASN A 223 -11.42 -14.55 -7.46
C ASN A 223 -12.58 -15.38 -6.89
N LEU A 224 -12.24 -16.53 -6.29
CA LEU A 224 -13.20 -17.43 -5.65
C LEU A 224 -13.18 -17.18 -4.15
N GLN A 225 -14.35 -17.24 -3.51
CA GLN A 225 -14.52 -17.06 -2.06
C GLN A 225 -15.45 -18.14 -1.52
N ILE A 226 -15.13 -18.69 -0.35
CA ILE A 226 -16.05 -19.54 0.40
C ILE A 226 -17.04 -18.66 1.16
N VAL A 227 -18.32 -18.99 1.05
CA VAL A 227 -19.42 -18.31 1.74
C VAL A 227 -19.62 -18.95 3.11
N GLY A 228 -19.52 -18.15 4.16
CA GLY A 228 -19.65 -18.63 5.54
C GLY A 228 -18.48 -19.53 5.96
N GLU A 229 -18.74 -20.44 6.89
CA GLU A 229 -17.80 -21.47 7.33
C GLU A 229 -18.06 -22.79 6.59
N PRO A 230 -17.01 -23.48 6.08
CA PRO A 230 -17.18 -24.79 5.49
C PRO A 230 -17.59 -25.82 6.56
N THR A 231 -18.36 -26.82 6.13
CA THR A 231 -18.63 -28.02 6.92
C THR A 231 -17.49 -29.03 6.72
N GLU A 232 -17.57 -30.18 7.39
CA GLU A 232 -16.56 -31.25 7.28
C GLU A 232 -16.45 -31.83 5.85
N THR A 233 -17.50 -31.74 5.05
CA THR A 233 -17.55 -32.36 3.71
C THR A 233 -18.05 -31.45 2.60
N LYS A 234 -18.47 -30.23 2.91
CA LYS A 234 -19.10 -29.31 1.96
C LYS A 234 -18.73 -27.86 2.20
N ALA A 235 -18.70 -27.09 1.12
CA ALA A 235 -18.59 -25.64 1.17
C ALA A 235 -19.36 -24.99 0.03
N THR A 236 -19.87 -23.78 0.27
CA THR A 236 -20.50 -22.95 -0.77
C THR A 236 -19.48 -21.95 -1.30
N VAL A 237 -19.29 -21.90 -2.63
CA VAL A 237 -18.37 -20.97 -3.29
C VAL A 237 -19.12 -19.90 -4.06
N LYS A 238 -18.59 -18.68 -4.04
CA LYS A 238 -19.02 -17.54 -4.86
C LYS A 238 -17.82 -16.89 -5.56
N SER A 239 -18.09 -15.99 -6.50
CA SER A 239 -17.08 -15.18 -7.15
C SER A 239 -17.66 -13.84 -7.56
N ASP A 240 -16.84 -12.79 -7.53
CA ASP A 240 -17.24 -11.48 -8.06
C ASP A 240 -17.21 -11.46 -9.59
N ASP A 241 -16.55 -12.42 -10.24
CA ASP A 241 -16.47 -12.55 -11.69
C ASP A 241 -17.73 -13.18 -12.31
N PHE A 242 -18.53 -13.89 -11.50
CA PHE A 242 -19.66 -14.71 -11.93
C PHE A 242 -20.92 -14.36 -11.11
N GLN A 243 -22.10 -14.76 -11.59
CA GLN A 243 -23.33 -14.68 -10.80
C GLN A 243 -23.67 -16.03 -10.16
N GLY A 244 -24.37 -15.99 -9.02
CA GLY A 244 -24.78 -17.19 -8.28
C GLY A 244 -23.70 -17.76 -7.35
N GLN A 245 -24.08 -18.83 -6.65
CA GLN A 245 -23.21 -19.58 -5.74
C GLN A 245 -23.35 -21.07 -6.06
N LYS A 246 -22.35 -21.87 -5.70
CA LYS A 246 -22.40 -23.32 -5.94
C LYS A 246 -21.78 -24.09 -4.78
N GLU A 247 -22.39 -25.21 -4.43
CA GLU A 247 -21.86 -26.11 -3.40
C GLU A 247 -20.80 -27.05 -4.02
N VAL A 248 -19.73 -27.28 -3.29
CA VAL A 248 -18.71 -28.29 -3.55
C VAL A 248 -18.65 -29.28 -2.41
N THR A 249 -18.27 -30.52 -2.72
CA THR A 249 -18.16 -31.62 -1.75
C THR A 249 -16.74 -32.19 -1.75
N PHE A 250 -16.22 -32.55 -0.58
CA PHE A 250 -14.88 -33.09 -0.39
C PHE A 250 -14.83 -34.04 0.82
N ALA A 251 -13.72 -34.75 0.96
CA ALA A 251 -13.35 -35.45 2.17
C ALA A 251 -12.07 -34.81 2.74
N VAL A 252 -11.91 -34.79 4.06
CA VAL A 252 -10.68 -34.28 4.70
C VAL A 252 -9.80 -35.47 5.07
N LYS A 253 -8.57 -35.46 4.55
CA LYS A 253 -7.51 -36.36 4.97
C LYS A 253 -6.60 -35.60 5.92
N GLN A 254 -6.55 -36.03 7.18
CA GLN A 254 -5.68 -35.35 8.13
C GLN A 254 -4.21 -35.57 7.76
N LYS A 255 -3.47 -34.48 7.66
CA LYS A 255 -2.03 -34.50 7.42
C LYS A 255 -1.38 -34.98 8.72
N GLU A 256 -0.87 -36.20 8.71
CA GLU A 256 -0.01 -36.67 9.80
C GLU A 256 1.20 -35.75 9.90
N VAL A 257 1.24 -34.94 10.95
CA VAL A 257 2.45 -34.22 11.33
C VAL A 257 3.25 -35.22 12.15
N SER A 258 4.16 -35.94 11.48
CA SER A 258 5.12 -36.81 12.16
C SER A 258 5.86 -35.93 13.19
N LYS A 259 5.60 -36.16 14.48
CA LYS A 259 6.38 -35.49 15.53
C LYS A 259 7.82 -35.95 15.39
N VAL A 260 8.77 -35.06 15.67
CA VAL A 260 10.19 -35.46 15.69
C VAL A 260 10.37 -36.51 16.81
N GLU A 261 11.14 -37.57 16.55
CA GLU A 261 11.41 -38.59 17.57
C GLU A 261 12.27 -38.03 18.71
N LEU A 262 11.85 -38.27 19.96
CA LEU A 262 12.56 -37.82 21.16
C LEU A 262 14.00 -38.35 21.21
N SER A 263 14.24 -39.57 20.73
CA SER A 263 15.55 -40.21 20.61
C SER A 263 16.54 -39.42 19.75
N THR A 264 16.07 -38.64 18.78
CA THR A 264 16.91 -37.83 17.89
C THR A 264 17.32 -36.49 18.51
N VAL A 265 16.56 -36.02 19.51
CA VAL A 265 16.78 -34.75 20.20
C VAL A 265 17.46 -34.98 21.57
N LEU A 266 17.10 -36.03 22.29
CA LEU A 266 17.72 -36.46 23.54
C LEU A 266 18.97 -37.29 23.23
N LYS A 267 20.06 -36.59 22.90
CA LYS A 267 21.33 -37.19 22.49
C LYS A 267 22.13 -37.73 23.68
N THR A 268 22.08 -37.04 24.83
CA THR A 268 22.81 -37.41 26.04
C THR A 268 21.87 -38.14 27.01
N LYS A 269 22.00 -39.47 27.05
CA LYS A 269 21.18 -40.36 27.90
C LYS A 269 21.80 -40.62 29.27
N ASP A 270 23.12 -40.58 29.37
CA ASP A 270 23.82 -40.61 30.65
C ASP A 270 23.84 -39.18 31.24
N LEU A 271 23.09 -38.99 32.31
CA LEU A 271 22.94 -37.72 32.99
C LEU A 271 24.05 -37.47 34.01
N GLY A 272 24.85 -38.49 34.34
CA GLY A 272 25.85 -38.46 35.38
C GLY A 272 25.26 -38.37 36.79
N GLU A 273 25.99 -37.70 37.68
CA GLU A 273 25.63 -37.57 39.10
C GLU A 273 24.57 -36.48 39.32
N ILE A 274 23.42 -36.86 39.88
CA ILE A 274 22.36 -35.98 40.33
C ILE A 274 22.50 -35.78 41.84
N THR A 275 22.67 -34.53 42.26
CA THR A 275 22.69 -34.19 43.68
C THR A 275 21.26 -34.06 44.20
N SER A 276 20.85 -34.96 45.10
CA SER A 276 19.50 -34.94 45.71
C SER A 276 19.59 -34.85 47.23
N LYS A 277 18.55 -34.34 47.90
CA LYS A 277 18.50 -34.31 49.38
C LYS A 277 18.34 -35.71 49.98
N ASP A 278 17.70 -36.60 49.24
CA ASP A 278 17.39 -37.96 49.65
C ASP A 278 18.32 -38.97 48.95
N LEU A 279 18.17 -40.25 49.30
CA LEU A 279 18.91 -41.36 48.68
C LEU A 279 18.46 -41.64 47.24
N LYS A 280 17.35 -41.04 46.77
CA LYS A 280 16.81 -41.19 45.42
C LYS A 280 16.56 -39.82 44.81
N ALA A 281 16.89 -39.66 43.53
CA ALA A 281 16.54 -38.47 42.78
C ALA A 281 15.03 -38.37 42.56
N THR A 282 14.52 -37.15 42.58
CA THR A 282 13.12 -36.83 42.22
C THR A 282 12.95 -36.74 40.72
N LYS A 283 11.70 -36.84 40.22
CA LYS A 283 11.40 -36.71 38.78
C LYS A 283 11.83 -35.33 38.26
N GLU A 284 11.65 -34.30 39.06
CA GLU A 284 11.98 -32.91 38.75
C GLU A 284 13.51 -32.71 38.64
N GLU A 285 14.29 -33.29 39.55
CA GLU A 285 15.76 -33.26 39.50
C GLU A 285 16.28 -33.95 38.22
N ILE A 286 15.72 -35.11 37.87
CA ILE A 286 16.06 -35.85 36.64
C ILE A 286 15.71 -35.02 35.40
N ILE A 287 14.49 -34.45 35.31
CA ILE A 287 14.09 -33.60 34.19
C ILE A 287 14.99 -32.37 34.06
N SER A 288 15.36 -31.75 35.19
CA SER A 288 16.29 -30.62 35.19
C SER A 288 17.64 -31.01 34.62
N GLN A 289 18.19 -32.16 35.02
CA GLN A 289 19.46 -32.67 34.50
C GLN A 289 19.38 -33.01 33.00
N ILE A 290 18.27 -33.60 32.53
CA ILE A 290 18.04 -33.85 31.10
C ILE A 290 18.10 -32.54 30.31
N LYS A 291 17.42 -31.48 30.79
CA LYS A 291 17.40 -30.17 30.13
C LYS A 291 18.74 -29.45 30.16
N GLU A 292 19.54 -29.67 31.19
CA GLU A 292 20.91 -29.15 31.28
C GLU A 292 21.84 -29.82 30.26
N LYS A 293 21.77 -31.16 30.15
CA LYS A 293 22.63 -31.96 29.26
C LYS A 293 22.17 -31.97 27.80
N ASN A 294 20.90 -31.67 27.54
CA ASN A 294 20.28 -31.62 26.22
C ASN A 294 19.60 -30.27 26.01
N SER A 295 20.37 -29.24 25.64
CA SER A 295 19.90 -27.85 25.52
C SER A 295 18.69 -27.66 24.59
N ASP A 296 18.56 -28.51 23.57
CA ASP A 296 17.43 -28.50 22.61
C ASP A 296 16.09 -28.86 23.29
N LEU A 297 16.12 -29.45 24.48
CA LEU A 297 14.94 -29.85 25.27
C LEU A 297 14.56 -28.83 26.36
N LYS A 298 15.33 -27.75 26.55
CA LYS A 298 15.15 -26.78 27.66
C LYS A 298 13.70 -26.24 27.75
N ASN A 299 13.11 -25.95 26.59
CA ASN A 299 11.75 -25.41 26.46
C ASN A 299 10.69 -26.47 26.14
N LYS A 300 11.05 -27.76 26.11
CA LYS A 300 10.10 -28.83 25.85
C LYS A 300 9.42 -29.29 27.14
N ASN A 301 8.17 -29.72 27.01
CA ASN A 301 7.47 -30.34 28.12
C ASN A 301 7.95 -31.80 28.24
N LEU A 302 8.72 -32.11 29.27
CA LEU A 302 9.25 -33.45 29.54
C LEU A 302 8.53 -34.04 30.75
N GLN A 303 8.28 -35.36 30.70
CA GLN A 303 7.63 -36.09 31.78
C GLN A 303 8.34 -37.42 32.00
N ILE A 304 8.53 -37.82 33.26
CA ILE A 304 9.01 -39.16 33.59
C ILE A 304 7.82 -40.13 33.64
N VAL A 305 7.91 -41.18 32.83
CA VAL A 305 6.91 -42.25 32.70
C VAL A 305 7.18 -43.34 33.73
N GLY A 306 6.13 -43.84 34.36
CA GLY A 306 6.21 -44.95 35.31
C GLY A 306 6.88 -44.62 36.65
N GLU A 307 7.32 -45.67 37.33
CA GLU A 307 8.07 -45.61 38.57
C GLU A 307 9.56 -45.41 38.30
N LEU A 308 10.22 -44.65 39.18
CA LEU A 308 11.66 -44.44 39.11
C LEU A 308 12.41 -45.68 39.61
N THR A 309 13.44 -46.10 38.89
CA THR A 309 14.42 -47.03 39.43
C THR A 309 15.55 -46.26 40.11
N GLU A 310 16.48 -46.96 40.73
CA GLU A 310 17.59 -46.35 41.48
C GLU A 310 18.53 -45.51 40.60
N ASN A 311 18.71 -45.91 39.34
CA ASN A 311 19.70 -45.34 38.42
C ASN A 311 19.18 -45.12 36.99
N LYS A 312 17.89 -45.34 36.73
CA LYS A 312 17.29 -45.15 35.40
C LYS A 312 15.92 -44.49 35.48
N ALA A 313 15.56 -43.80 34.41
CA ALA A 313 14.22 -43.28 34.22
C ALA A 313 13.83 -43.31 32.75
N THR A 314 12.54 -43.52 32.47
CA THR A 314 11.98 -43.37 31.12
C THR A 314 11.35 -42.00 30.99
N VAL A 315 11.75 -41.22 29.98
CA VAL A 315 11.24 -39.88 29.71
C VAL A 315 10.44 -39.86 28.40
N LYS A 316 9.35 -39.10 28.41
CA LYS A 316 8.56 -38.74 27.22
C LYS A 316 8.42 -37.22 27.11
N SER A 317 7.93 -36.77 25.97
CA SER A 317 7.56 -35.38 25.75
C SER A 317 6.21 -35.28 25.07
N ASP A 318 5.42 -34.27 25.41
CA ASP A 318 4.16 -34.00 24.70
C ASP A 318 4.42 -33.42 23.29
N ASP A 319 5.58 -32.79 23.10
CA ASP A 319 5.97 -32.10 21.86
C ASP A 319 6.63 -33.03 20.84
N LEU A 320 7.12 -34.20 21.27
CA LEU A 320 7.91 -35.15 20.49
C LEU A 320 7.26 -36.54 20.55
N GLN A 321 7.65 -37.46 19.67
CA GLN A 321 7.16 -38.85 19.73
C GLN A 321 8.22 -39.80 20.29
N GLY A 322 7.77 -40.86 20.96
CA GLY A 322 8.63 -41.90 21.54
C GLY A 322 9.03 -41.62 22.99
N GLU A 323 9.55 -42.67 23.62
CA GLU A 323 10.05 -42.65 24.99
C GLU A 323 11.54 -43.03 24.97
N VAL A 324 12.32 -42.45 25.87
CA VAL A 324 13.77 -42.66 25.94
C VAL A 324 14.16 -42.98 27.37
N GLU A 325 14.92 -44.05 27.56
CA GLU A 325 15.55 -44.36 28.84
C GLU A 325 16.82 -43.52 29.04
N VAL A 326 16.97 -42.95 30.23
CA VAL A 326 18.14 -42.20 30.70
C VAL A 326 18.72 -42.88 31.94
N GLU A 327 20.03 -42.73 32.14
CA GLU A 327 20.78 -43.31 33.25
C GLU A 327 21.42 -42.21 34.10
N PHE A 328 21.52 -42.42 35.41
CA PHE A 328 22.11 -41.46 36.35
C PHE A 328 22.61 -42.16 37.63
N THR A 329 23.44 -41.46 38.40
CA THR A 329 23.76 -41.82 39.79
C THR A 329 23.25 -40.75 40.73
N VAL A 330 22.97 -41.10 41.99
CA VAL A 330 22.49 -40.14 43.00
C VAL A 330 23.58 -39.91 44.03
N LYS A 331 23.93 -38.65 44.24
CA LYS A 331 24.74 -38.22 45.38
C LYS A 331 23.88 -37.48 46.36
N GLN A 332 23.84 -37.99 47.59
CA GLN A 332 23.12 -37.31 48.65
C GLN A 332 23.84 -36.01 48.99
N LYS A 333 23.10 -34.90 48.93
CA LYS A 333 23.54 -33.59 49.35
C LYS A 333 23.78 -33.64 50.85
N GLU A 334 25.01 -33.46 51.29
CA GLU A 334 25.32 -33.28 52.71
C GLU A 334 24.56 -32.06 53.23
N VAL A 335 23.50 -32.30 54.00
CA VAL A 335 22.79 -31.23 54.70
C VAL A 335 23.60 -30.90 55.94
N SER A 336 24.19 -29.71 55.96
CA SER A 336 24.87 -29.14 57.11
C SER A 336 23.96 -29.24 58.36
N LYS A 337 24.52 -29.72 59.48
CA LYS A 337 23.88 -29.89 60.81
C LYS A 337 22.66 -29.00 61.02
N VAL A 338 21.48 -29.61 61.20
CA VAL A 338 20.35 -28.91 61.80
C VAL A 338 20.74 -28.53 63.23
N GLU A 339 20.74 -27.23 63.52
CA GLU A 339 20.98 -26.69 64.84
C GLU A 339 19.72 -26.83 65.72
N LEU A 340 19.79 -27.66 66.76
CA LEU A 340 18.69 -27.87 67.72
C LEU A 340 18.63 -26.73 68.74
N LEU A 341 17.44 -26.21 69.05
CA LEU A 341 17.25 -25.12 70.01
C LEU A 341 17.86 -25.44 71.39
N SER A 342 17.77 -26.70 71.82
CA SER A 342 18.35 -27.19 73.08
C SER A 342 19.87 -27.05 73.17
N THR A 343 20.57 -26.93 72.03
CA THR A 343 22.03 -26.70 72.00
C THR A 343 22.38 -25.26 72.38
N PHE A 344 21.45 -24.32 72.14
CA PHE A 344 21.64 -22.88 72.37
C PHE A 344 20.92 -22.39 73.63
N LEU A 345 19.81 -23.02 74.02
CA LEU A 345 19.08 -22.74 75.26
C LEU A 345 19.72 -23.49 76.45
N LYS A 346 20.95 -23.10 76.80
CA LYS A 346 21.76 -23.74 77.85
C LYS A 346 21.16 -23.53 79.25
N ASN A 347 20.53 -22.38 79.49
CA ASN A 347 19.91 -22.01 80.76
C ASN A 347 18.38 -22.06 80.64
N THR A 348 17.79 -23.16 81.12
CA THR A 348 16.33 -23.34 81.17
C THR A 348 15.71 -22.82 82.47
N LYS A 349 16.50 -22.65 83.53
CA LYS A 349 16.06 -22.02 84.79
C LYS A 349 16.31 -20.52 84.73
N LEU A 350 15.26 -19.75 84.50
CA LEU A 350 15.34 -18.31 84.24
C LEU A 350 15.42 -17.45 85.52
N GLY A 351 15.05 -18.03 86.66
CA GLY A 351 15.00 -17.36 87.96
C GLY A 351 13.72 -16.56 88.16
N GLU A 352 13.82 -15.49 88.93
CA GLU A 352 12.69 -14.61 89.25
C GLU A 352 12.41 -13.63 88.11
N ILE A 353 11.19 -13.65 87.57
CA ILE A 353 10.66 -12.69 86.61
C ILE A 353 9.75 -11.72 87.36
N THR A 354 10.03 -10.42 87.24
CA THR A 354 9.17 -9.40 87.82
C THR A 354 8.03 -9.09 86.85
N SER A 355 6.79 -9.36 87.26
CA SER A 355 5.60 -9.09 86.45
C SER A 355 4.58 -8.25 87.21
N LYS A 356 3.68 -7.57 86.50
CA LYS A 356 2.58 -6.80 87.13
C LYS A 356 1.52 -7.72 87.75
N ASP A 357 1.38 -8.93 87.20
CA ASP A 357 0.40 -9.92 87.62
C ASP A 357 1.06 -11.13 88.28
N SER A 358 0.24 -12.09 88.73
CA SER A 358 0.73 -13.36 89.31
C SER A 358 1.35 -14.30 88.27
N LYS A 359 1.27 -13.97 86.98
CA LYS A 359 1.84 -14.73 85.86
C LYS A 359 2.71 -13.81 85.00
N ALA A 360 3.88 -14.29 84.61
CA ALA A 360 4.74 -13.58 83.66
C ALA A 360 4.12 -13.59 82.25
N THR A 361 4.27 -12.50 81.51
CA THR A 361 3.85 -12.44 80.11
C THR A 361 4.83 -13.18 79.21
N LYS A 362 4.42 -13.52 77.99
CA LYS A 362 5.28 -14.19 77.00
C LYS A 362 6.52 -13.35 76.69
N GLU A 363 6.36 -12.03 76.60
CA GLU A 363 7.43 -11.08 76.34
C GLU A 363 8.42 -10.99 77.49
N GLU A 364 7.94 -10.99 78.75
CA GLU A 364 8.79 -11.01 79.94
C GLU A 364 9.64 -12.30 79.99
N ILE A 365 9.03 -13.45 79.68
CA ILE A 365 9.72 -14.74 79.61
C ILE A 365 10.76 -14.74 78.49
N ILE A 366 10.41 -14.30 77.28
CA ILE A 366 11.36 -14.21 76.15
C ILE A 366 12.53 -13.27 76.48
N SER A 367 12.26 -12.12 77.10
CA SER A 367 13.30 -11.20 77.53
C SER A 367 14.27 -11.86 78.51
N GLN A 368 13.74 -12.59 79.50
CA GLN A 368 14.55 -13.31 80.47
C GLN A 368 15.35 -14.45 79.83
N ILE A 369 14.78 -15.18 78.86
CA ILE A 369 15.51 -16.19 78.08
C ILE A 369 16.71 -15.55 77.38
N LYS A 370 16.51 -14.41 76.72
CA LYS A 370 17.55 -13.69 75.98
C LYS A 370 18.64 -13.10 76.88
N GLU A 371 18.28 -12.72 78.10
CA GLU A 371 19.23 -12.28 79.12
C GLU A 371 20.11 -13.45 79.60
N LYS A 372 19.51 -14.60 79.91
CA LYS A 372 20.22 -15.77 80.45
C LYS A 372 20.94 -16.61 79.40
N ASN A 373 20.55 -16.49 78.13
CA ASN A 373 21.13 -17.22 77.01
C ASN A 373 21.58 -16.22 75.95
N SER A 374 22.80 -15.69 76.11
CA SER A 374 23.36 -14.64 75.23
C SER A 374 23.35 -15.01 73.74
N ASP A 375 23.53 -16.30 73.44
CA ASP A 375 23.53 -16.85 72.08
C ASP A 375 22.16 -16.68 71.39
N LEU A 376 21.09 -16.48 72.17
CA LEU A 376 19.71 -16.30 71.70
C LEU A 376 19.25 -14.84 71.68
N LYS A 377 20.09 -13.87 72.10
CA LYS A 377 19.70 -12.45 72.27
C LYS A 377 19.05 -11.84 71.01
N ASN A 378 19.59 -12.18 69.84
CA ASN A 378 19.12 -11.67 68.55
C ASN A 378 18.27 -12.69 67.77
N LYS A 379 17.89 -13.80 68.39
CA LYS A 379 17.11 -14.87 67.76
C LYS A 379 15.61 -14.64 67.91
N ASN A 380 14.84 -15.15 66.96
CA ASN A 380 13.39 -15.06 66.99
C ASN A 380 12.85 -16.17 67.90
N LEU A 381 12.49 -15.84 69.14
CA LEU A 381 11.94 -16.78 70.11
C LEU A 381 10.44 -16.54 70.26
N GLN A 382 9.68 -17.62 70.37
CA GLN A 382 8.23 -17.59 70.56
C GLN A 382 7.83 -18.54 71.68
N ILE A 383 6.95 -18.08 72.57
CA ILE A 383 6.33 -18.97 73.56
C ILE A 383 5.20 -19.76 72.88
N VAL A 384 5.23 -21.08 73.05
CA VAL A 384 4.24 -22.01 72.55
C VAL A 384 3.12 -22.12 73.57
N GLY A 385 1.88 -21.86 73.15
CA GLY A 385 0.72 -21.88 74.03
C GLY A 385 0.70 -20.74 75.06
N GLU A 386 -0.02 -20.95 76.16
CA GLU A 386 -0.07 -20.03 77.29
C GLU A 386 0.91 -20.48 78.39
N PRO A 387 1.73 -19.58 78.96
CA PRO A 387 2.63 -19.94 80.03
C PRO A 387 1.85 -20.31 81.30
N THR A 388 2.40 -21.27 82.04
CA THR A 388 1.93 -21.59 83.39
C THR A 388 2.53 -20.61 84.41
N GLU A 389 2.18 -20.75 85.68
CA GLU A 389 2.72 -19.88 86.75
C GLU A 389 4.24 -20.01 86.92
N THR A 390 4.84 -21.13 86.51
CA THR A 390 6.26 -21.43 86.74
C THR A 390 7.00 -21.98 85.53
N LYS A 391 6.32 -22.23 84.40
CA LYS A 391 6.92 -22.86 83.21
C LYS A 391 6.36 -22.30 81.91
N ALA A 392 7.18 -22.33 80.86
CA ALA A 392 6.76 -22.05 79.50
C ALA A 392 7.55 -22.88 78.48
N THR A 393 6.92 -23.21 77.36
CA THR A 393 7.57 -23.85 76.22
C THR A 393 7.98 -22.80 75.21
N VAL A 394 9.22 -22.82 74.74
CA VAL A 394 9.78 -21.89 73.75
C VAL A 394 10.17 -22.64 72.48
N LYS A 395 9.91 -22.01 71.34
CA LYS A 395 10.40 -22.41 70.02
C LYS A 395 11.09 -21.25 69.33
N SER A 396 11.78 -21.54 68.25
CA SER A 396 12.39 -20.54 67.38
C SER A 396 12.21 -20.92 65.93
N ASP A 397 12.04 -19.94 65.05
CA ASP A 397 12.09 -20.19 63.61
C ASP A 397 13.54 -20.42 63.13
N ASP A 398 14.53 -20.02 63.94
CA ASP A 398 15.95 -20.15 63.62
C ASP A 398 16.51 -21.56 63.92
N PHE A 399 15.81 -22.37 64.71
CA PHE A 399 16.30 -23.65 65.23
C PHE A 399 15.20 -24.72 65.21
N GLN A 400 15.57 -26.00 65.10
CA GLN A 400 14.58 -27.07 65.27
C GLN A 400 14.35 -27.44 66.73
N GLY A 401 13.10 -27.80 67.04
CA GLY A 401 12.66 -28.28 68.34
C GLY A 401 12.08 -27.19 69.26
N GLU A 402 11.40 -27.65 70.30
CA GLU A 402 10.88 -26.82 71.38
C GLU A 402 11.59 -27.19 72.69
N ALA A 403 11.68 -26.24 73.61
CA ALA A 403 12.29 -26.46 74.92
C ALA A 403 11.48 -25.81 76.03
N GLU A 404 11.47 -26.41 77.21
CA GLU A 404 10.78 -25.87 78.38
C GLU A 404 11.74 -25.03 79.24
N VAL A 405 11.24 -23.91 79.74
CA VAL A 405 11.92 -23.04 80.70
C VAL A 405 11.11 -22.94 81.99
N GLU A 406 11.81 -22.80 83.11
CA GLU A 406 11.25 -22.70 84.46
C GLU A 406 11.61 -21.34 85.10
N PHE A 407 10.65 -20.73 85.80
CA PHE A 407 10.81 -19.44 86.46
C PHE A 407 9.91 -19.31 87.70
N THR A 408 10.15 -18.27 88.49
CA THR A 408 9.23 -17.80 89.54
C THR A 408 8.77 -16.39 89.21
N VAL A 409 7.56 -16.01 89.62
CA VAL A 409 7.02 -14.66 89.36
C VAL A 409 7.01 -13.86 90.65
N LYS A 410 7.66 -12.70 90.63
CA LYS A 410 7.53 -11.69 91.69
C LYS A 410 6.63 -10.57 91.21
N LYS A 411 5.51 -10.39 91.92
CA LYS A 411 4.59 -9.31 91.62
C LYS A 411 5.25 -7.96 91.91
N LYS A 412 5.30 -7.09 90.91
CA LYS A 412 5.77 -5.72 91.04
C LYS A 412 4.74 -4.95 91.88
N SER A 413 5.14 -4.55 93.10
CA SER A 413 4.34 -3.75 94.02
C SER A 413 3.92 -2.43 93.42
#